data_AF-A0A6J4XKU2-F1
#
_entry.id   AF-A0A6J4XKU2-F1
#
_cell.length_a   1.000
_cell.length_b   1.000
_cell.length_c   1.000
_cell.angle_alpha   90.00
_cell.angle_beta   90.00
_cell.angle_gamma   90.00
#
_symmetry.space_group_name_H-M   'P 1'
#
loop_
_entity.id
_entity.type
_entity.pdbx_description
1 polymer ?
#
loop_
_entity_poly.entity_id
_entity_poly.type
_entity_poly.pdbx_seq_one_letter_code
_entity_poly.pdbx_strand_id
1 'polypeptide(L)'
;MEKKSKHQGDNKASEGAPPEHEEDKSSSTPDESQSTHPQKKRDNDEGALEQELEKLQEGLKQKDAQFKNLSEELKACQDDEKALEAAISDFKKITETYENSLDNIQSTKDELETYRRHKTTMVYSAVGDHLAQINDIKKEINDQLSNLERKVKKWLNRREGALGPYREAEKTLKQKTNSLNALKSRQKTVEDNLKALENLKKSIDKEEQDNQILIMGFLMQEFEQLFQATKGLIIEKKELKNELVKAWQEVSDATTDLRAKKSKHDNAVAKLSAKEKKLEKYRENRREKILTKLSKIKI
;
A
#
# COMPACT_ATOMS: atom_id res chain seq x y z
N MET A 1 -3.09 31.25 -31.76
CA MET A 1 -4.23 31.87 -31.06
C MET A 1 -4.37 31.19 -29.72
N GLU A 2 -3.73 31.77 -28.72
CA GLU A 2 -3.79 31.34 -27.33
C GLU A 2 -5.07 31.88 -26.67
N LYS A 3 -5.72 31.10 -25.81
CA LYS A 3 -6.63 31.63 -24.79
C LYS A 3 -6.22 31.08 -23.43
N LYS A 4 -5.52 31.93 -22.67
CA LYS A 4 -5.41 31.86 -21.21
C LYS A 4 -6.76 32.26 -20.61
N SER A 5 -7.24 31.54 -19.61
CA SER A 5 -8.25 32.05 -18.69
C SER A 5 -7.71 31.98 -17.27
N LYS A 6 -7.49 33.17 -16.70
CA LYS A 6 -7.29 33.41 -15.28
C LYS A 6 -8.67 33.49 -14.63
N HIS A 7 -8.86 32.84 -13.48
CA HIS A 7 -9.69 33.43 -12.44
C HIS A 7 -9.11 33.17 -11.06
N GLN A 8 -9.19 34.25 -10.30
CA GLN A 8 -8.62 34.54 -8.99
C GLN A 8 -9.83 34.79 -8.09
N GLY A 9 -9.77 34.36 -6.83
CA GLY A 9 -10.85 34.57 -5.87
C GLY A 9 -10.42 34.13 -4.48
N ASP A 10 -9.90 35.09 -3.73
CA ASP A 10 -9.55 35.02 -2.31
C ASP A 10 -10.79 34.74 -1.43
N ASN A 11 -10.62 34.04 -0.30
CA ASN A 11 -11.02 34.60 1.00
C ASN A 11 -10.57 33.79 2.23
N LYS A 12 -9.86 34.51 3.10
CA LYS A 12 -9.97 34.65 4.56
C LYS A 12 -9.85 33.46 5.53
N ALA A 13 -8.77 33.60 6.29
CA ALA A 13 -8.45 33.21 7.67
C ALA A 13 -9.61 32.94 8.66
N SER A 14 -9.33 31.99 9.56
CA SER A 14 -9.81 31.98 10.95
C SER A 14 -8.73 31.35 11.83
N GLU A 15 -8.10 32.20 12.64
CA GLU A 15 -7.27 31.85 13.80
C GLU A 15 -8.11 31.13 14.87
N GLY A 16 -7.48 30.25 15.64
CA GLY A 16 -8.08 29.59 16.81
C GLY A 16 -6.97 29.05 17.70
N ALA A 17 -6.54 29.88 18.65
CA ALA A 17 -5.56 29.59 19.69
C ALA A 17 -6.15 28.67 20.80
N PRO A 18 -5.31 28.03 21.63
CA PRO A 18 -5.71 27.00 22.60
C PRO A 18 -6.17 27.60 23.95
N PRO A 19 -6.94 26.87 24.76
CA PRO A 19 -7.26 27.33 26.12
C PRO A 19 -6.15 26.97 27.12
N GLU A 20 -5.71 28.02 27.82
CA GLU A 20 -5.04 27.99 29.11
C GLU A 20 -6.03 27.55 30.20
N HIS A 21 -5.58 26.76 31.17
CA HIS A 21 -6.32 26.54 32.41
C HIS A 21 -5.48 27.04 33.59
N GLU A 22 -6.07 28.01 34.28
CA GLU A 22 -5.60 28.70 35.48
C GLU A 22 -5.54 27.80 36.71
N GLU A 23 -4.64 28.19 37.59
CA GLU A 23 -4.50 27.76 38.98
C GLU A 23 -5.75 28.09 39.81
N ASP A 24 -6.06 27.25 40.80
CA ASP A 24 -6.70 27.77 42.01
C ASP A 24 -6.12 27.12 43.27
N LYS A 25 -5.87 27.98 44.25
CA LYS A 25 -5.26 27.68 45.55
C LYS A 25 -6.38 27.33 46.55
N SER A 26 -6.17 26.36 47.43
CA SER A 26 -6.53 26.58 48.84
C SER A 26 -5.91 25.60 49.84
N SER A 27 -5.66 26.17 51.00
CA SER A 27 -4.99 25.74 52.24
C SER A 27 -5.51 24.49 52.94
N SER A 28 -4.63 23.80 53.68
CA SER A 28 -4.63 23.75 55.17
C SER A 28 -3.58 22.75 55.73
N THR A 29 -2.63 23.26 56.52
CA THR A 29 -1.92 22.54 57.62
C THR A 29 -2.86 22.46 58.86
N PRO A 30 -2.63 21.65 59.93
CA PRO A 30 -1.33 21.19 60.47
C PRO A 30 -1.29 19.76 61.06
N ASP A 31 -0.10 19.26 61.42
CA ASP A 31 0.31 18.99 62.83
C ASP A 31 1.43 17.94 62.94
N GLU A 32 2.27 18.12 63.95
CA GLU A 32 3.48 17.37 64.29
C GLU A 32 3.24 15.91 64.66
N SER A 33 4.20 15.03 64.33
CA SER A 33 4.64 13.95 65.22
C SER A 33 5.92 13.29 64.70
N GLN A 34 6.98 13.41 65.50
CA GLN A 34 8.19 12.59 65.41
C GLN A 34 7.85 11.11 65.60
N SER A 35 8.38 10.22 64.77
CA SER A 35 8.52 8.81 65.13
C SER A 35 9.66 8.13 64.36
N THR A 36 10.49 7.45 65.13
CA THR A 36 11.70 6.71 64.78
C THR A 36 11.42 5.43 63.98
N HIS A 37 12.30 5.15 63.00
CA HIS A 37 12.59 3.89 62.28
C HIS A 37 11.92 2.57 62.72
N PRO A 38 11.55 1.69 61.76
CA PRO A 38 12.56 0.81 61.13
C PRO A 38 12.41 0.62 59.61
N GLN A 39 13.49 0.91 58.89
CA GLN A 39 13.61 0.98 57.43
C GLN A 39 13.85 -0.39 56.75
N LYS A 40 13.33 -1.51 57.29
CA LYS A 40 13.69 -2.87 56.83
C LYS A 40 12.54 -3.74 56.31
N LYS A 41 11.39 -3.13 56.02
CA LYS A 41 10.24 -3.75 55.33
C LYS A 41 9.83 -3.04 54.03
N ARG A 42 10.34 -1.83 53.76
CA ARG A 42 9.92 -1.00 52.61
C ARG A 42 10.43 -1.53 51.26
N ASP A 43 11.64 -2.08 51.24
CA ASP A 43 12.28 -2.54 49.99
C ASP A 43 11.56 -3.74 49.34
N ASN A 44 10.82 -4.54 50.13
CA ASN A 44 9.98 -5.63 49.61
C ASN A 44 8.63 -5.13 49.03
N ASP A 45 8.13 -4.00 49.52
CA ASP A 45 6.87 -3.39 49.06
C ASP A 45 7.13 -2.50 47.82
N GLU A 46 8.30 -1.85 47.73
CA GLU A 46 8.70 -1.00 46.60
C GLU A 46 9.01 -1.82 45.33
N GLY A 47 9.70 -2.96 45.47
CA GLY A 47 9.91 -3.90 44.36
C GLY A 47 8.62 -4.59 43.88
N ALA A 48 7.63 -4.76 44.76
CA ALA A 48 6.28 -5.21 44.36
C ALA A 48 5.53 -4.13 43.57
N LEU A 49 5.67 -2.86 43.95
CA LEU A 49 5.10 -1.71 43.25
C LEU A 49 5.75 -1.49 41.87
N GLU A 50 7.06 -1.70 41.71
CA GLU A 50 7.74 -1.63 40.41
C GLU A 50 7.29 -2.75 39.46
N GLN A 51 7.15 -3.99 39.95
CA GLN A 51 6.58 -5.08 39.15
C GLN A 51 5.13 -4.83 38.76
N GLU A 52 4.36 -4.18 39.62
CA GLU A 52 2.97 -3.79 39.33
C GLU A 52 2.91 -2.64 38.33
N LEU A 53 3.82 -1.68 38.42
CA LEU A 53 3.99 -0.58 37.46
C LEU A 53 4.43 -1.09 36.08
N GLU A 54 5.35 -2.05 36.01
CA GLU A 54 5.78 -2.68 34.76
C GLU A 54 4.64 -3.48 34.12
N LYS A 55 3.88 -4.25 34.92
CA LYS A 55 2.64 -4.91 34.45
C LYS A 55 1.59 -3.92 33.96
N LEU A 56 1.42 -2.79 34.64
CA LEU A 56 0.50 -1.73 34.23
C LEU A 56 0.96 -1.06 32.93
N GLN A 57 2.27 -0.84 32.75
CA GLN A 57 2.85 -0.29 31.52
C GLN A 57 2.71 -1.26 30.34
N GLU A 58 2.96 -2.55 30.57
CA GLU A 58 2.75 -3.61 29.58
C GLU A 58 1.26 -3.71 29.20
N GLY A 59 0.38 -3.65 30.20
CA GLY A 59 -1.07 -3.61 30.03
C GLY A 59 -1.54 -2.38 29.25
N LEU A 60 -0.98 -1.21 29.54
CA LEU A 60 -1.24 0.03 28.80
C LEU A 60 -0.83 -0.11 27.33
N LYS A 61 0.39 -0.61 27.05
CA LYS A 61 0.86 -0.86 25.68
C LYS A 61 -0.05 -1.83 24.92
N GLN A 62 -0.49 -2.90 25.58
CA GLN A 62 -1.43 -3.86 24.98
C GLN A 62 -2.79 -3.21 24.68
N LYS A 63 -3.31 -2.38 25.60
CA LYS A 63 -4.56 -1.66 25.41
C LYS A 63 -4.46 -0.60 24.31
N ASP A 64 -3.33 0.10 24.19
CA ASP A 64 -3.06 1.04 23.09
C ASP A 64 -3.01 0.33 21.74
N ALA A 65 -2.40 -0.86 21.67
CA ALA A 65 -2.39 -1.67 20.45
C ALA A 65 -3.80 -2.16 20.07
N GLN A 66 -4.60 -2.62 21.05
CA GLN A 66 -6.00 -2.99 20.84
C GLN A 66 -6.83 -1.79 20.37
N PHE A 67 -6.64 -0.62 20.97
CA PHE A 67 -7.34 0.61 20.60
C PHE A 67 -7.00 1.04 19.16
N LYS A 68 -5.71 0.97 18.77
CA LYS A 68 -5.30 1.25 17.38
C LYS A 68 -5.96 0.29 16.40
N ASN A 69 -5.93 -1.01 16.67
CA ASN A 69 -6.57 -2.00 15.78
C ASN A 69 -8.07 -1.75 15.66
N LEU A 70 -8.78 -1.55 16.78
CA LEU A 70 -10.22 -1.24 16.77
C LEU A 70 -10.54 0.07 16.06
N SER A 71 -9.67 1.09 16.17
CA SER A 71 -9.82 2.34 15.44
C SER A 71 -9.63 2.17 13.93
N GLU A 72 -8.72 1.29 13.50
CA GLU A 72 -8.53 0.96 12.09
C GLU A 72 -9.73 0.16 11.54
N GLU A 73 -10.23 -0.82 12.31
CA GLU A 73 -11.45 -1.58 11.96
C GLU A 73 -12.69 -0.68 11.89
N LEU A 74 -12.87 0.24 12.85
CA LEU A 74 -13.97 1.21 12.82
C LEU A 74 -13.92 2.07 11.56
N LYS A 75 -12.72 2.54 11.18
CA LYS A 75 -12.54 3.32 9.96
C LYS A 75 -12.87 2.50 8.72
N ALA A 76 -12.41 1.25 8.65
CA ALA A 76 -12.74 0.35 7.55
C ALA A 76 -14.25 0.12 7.44
N CYS A 77 -14.95 -0.13 8.56
CA CYS A 77 -16.41 -0.26 8.58
C CYS A 77 -17.13 1.02 8.14
N GLN A 78 -16.66 2.20 8.52
CA GLN A 78 -17.23 3.49 8.07
C GLN A 78 -17.03 3.71 6.56
N ASP A 79 -15.89 3.30 6.03
CA ASP A 79 -15.61 3.36 4.59
C ASP A 79 -16.51 2.37 3.82
N ASP A 80 -16.72 1.16 4.36
CA ASP A 80 -17.65 0.16 3.81
C ASP A 80 -19.11 0.62 3.84
N GLU A 81 -19.56 1.25 4.94
CA GLU A 81 -20.91 1.81 5.08
C GLU A 81 -21.17 2.87 4.00
N LYS A 82 -20.26 3.84 3.83
CA LYS A 82 -20.37 4.86 2.78
C LYS A 82 -20.38 4.26 1.38
N ALA A 83 -19.57 3.22 1.15
CA ALA A 83 -19.56 2.51 -0.13
C ALA A 83 -20.90 1.83 -0.42
N LEU A 84 -21.52 1.20 0.60
CA LEU A 84 -22.83 0.58 0.48
C LEU A 84 -23.95 1.61 0.28
N GLU A 85 -23.94 2.73 0.99
CA GLU A 85 -24.91 3.82 0.79
C GLU A 85 -24.86 4.38 -0.64
N ALA A 86 -23.65 4.60 -1.17
CA ALA A 86 -23.46 5.03 -2.55
C ALA A 86 -24.01 3.99 -3.54
N ALA A 87 -23.71 2.71 -3.33
CA ALA A 87 -24.21 1.63 -4.18
C ALA A 87 -25.75 1.53 -4.15
N ILE A 88 -26.38 1.65 -2.98
CA ILE A 88 -27.85 1.63 -2.85
C ILE A 88 -28.48 2.81 -3.59
N SER A 89 -27.91 4.00 -3.46
CA SER A 89 -28.38 5.20 -4.17
C SER A 89 -28.29 5.03 -5.69
N ASP A 90 -27.18 4.49 -6.18
CA ASP A 90 -26.99 4.19 -7.60
C ASP A 90 -27.96 3.12 -8.10
N PHE A 91 -28.18 2.06 -7.32
CA PHE A 91 -29.15 1.01 -7.67
C PHE A 91 -30.57 1.57 -7.78
N LYS A 92 -31.02 2.40 -6.83
CA LYS A 92 -32.35 3.04 -6.91
C LYS A 92 -32.50 3.86 -8.19
N LYS A 93 -31.51 4.69 -8.52
CA LYS A 93 -31.53 5.48 -9.76
C LYS A 93 -31.60 4.60 -11.01
N ILE A 94 -30.80 3.53 -11.05
CA ILE A 94 -30.78 2.60 -12.19
C ILE A 94 -32.12 1.88 -12.31
N THR A 95 -32.70 1.39 -11.21
CA THR A 95 -33.99 0.68 -11.23
C THR A 95 -35.13 1.61 -11.65
N GLU A 96 -35.19 2.82 -11.11
CA GLU A 96 -36.20 3.82 -11.51
C GLU A 96 -36.05 4.21 -12.99
N THR A 97 -34.81 4.42 -13.46
CA THR A 97 -34.55 4.71 -14.88
C THR A 97 -34.97 3.54 -15.79
N TYR A 98 -34.69 2.31 -15.36
CA TYR A 98 -35.07 1.11 -16.11
C TYR A 98 -36.58 0.91 -16.14
N GLU A 99 -37.25 1.07 -15.00
CA GLU A 99 -38.72 0.97 -14.89
C GLU A 99 -39.40 2.02 -15.77
N ASN A 100 -38.95 3.28 -15.71
CA ASN A 100 -39.47 4.36 -16.55
C ASN A 100 -39.22 4.15 -18.06
N SER A 101 -38.23 3.33 -18.43
CA SER A 101 -37.91 3.03 -19.84
C SER A 101 -38.43 1.67 -20.30
N LEU A 102 -39.01 0.86 -19.42
CA LEU A 102 -39.35 -0.54 -19.68
C LEU A 102 -40.35 -0.68 -20.83
N ASP A 103 -41.42 0.10 -20.84
CA ASP A 103 -42.44 0.07 -21.90
C ASP A 103 -41.85 0.43 -23.26
N ASN A 104 -40.99 1.46 -23.31
CA ASN A 104 -40.31 1.86 -24.54
C ASN A 104 -39.31 0.79 -25.01
N ILE A 105 -38.59 0.15 -24.09
CA ILE A 105 -37.69 -0.97 -24.38
C ILE A 105 -38.50 -2.16 -24.95
N GLN A 106 -39.64 -2.50 -24.35
CA GLN A 106 -40.51 -3.58 -24.82
C GLN A 106 -41.11 -3.28 -26.20
N SER A 107 -41.66 -2.08 -26.40
CA SER A 107 -42.19 -1.66 -27.71
C SER A 107 -41.11 -1.71 -28.78
N THR A 108 -39.92 -1.14 -28.51
CA THR A 108 -38.78 -1.18 -29.44
C THR A 108 -38.34 -2.61 -29.74
N LYS A 109 -38.32 -3.50 -28.74
CA LYS A 109 -37.99 -4.92 -28.94
C LYS A 109 -39.01 -5.59 -29.87
N ASP A 110 -40.30 -5.40 -29.63
CA ASP A 110 -41.36 -6.03 -30.42
C ASP A 110 -41.40 -5.50 -31.86
N GLU A 111 -41.14 -4.20 -32.06
CA GLU A 111 -40.93 -3.59 -33.38
C GLU A 111 -39.74 -4.22 -34.12
N LEU A 112 -38.59 -4.35 -33.43
CA LEU A 112 -37.38 -4.96 -34.00
C LEU A 112 -37.59 -6.46 -34.31
N GLU A 113 -38.35 -7.19 -33.47
CA GLU A 113 -38.72 -8.57 -33.74
C GLU A 113 -39.58 -8.71 -35.00
N THR A 114 -40.59 -7.85 -35.13
CA THR A 114 -41.49 -7.82 -36.30
C THR A 114 -40.69 -7.50 -37.56
N TYR A 115 -39.86 -6.45 -37.52
CA TYR A 115 -38.95 -6.09 -38.60
C TYR A 115 -38.03 -7.26 -39.00
N ARG A 116 -37.40 -7.92 -38.01
CA ARG A 116 -36.52 -9.07 -38.23
C ARG A 116 -37.28 -10.20 -38.94
N ARG A 117 -38.45 -10.60 -38.46
CA ARG A 117 -39.25 -11.69 -39.05
C ARG A 117 -39.58 -11.39 -40.51
N HIS A 118 -40.08 -10.18 -40.79
CA HIS A 118 -40.45 -9.79 -42.15
C HIS A 118 -39.24 -9.74 -43.10
N LYS A 119 -38.12 -9.14 -42.68
CA LYS A 119 -36.94 -9.01 -43.53
C LYS A 119 -36.15 -10.30 -43.69
N THR A 120 -36.13 -11.20 -42.70
CA THR A 120 -35.34 -12.44 -42.75
C THR A 120 -35.77 -13.31 -43.94
N THR A 121 -37.06 -13.61 -44.07
CA THR A 121 -37.57 -14.44 -45.17
C THR A 121 -37.26 -13.82 -46.53
N MET A 122 -37.54 -12.52 -46.69
CA MET A 122 -37.29 -11.79 -47.94
C MET A 122 -35.81 -11.80 -48.33
N VAL A 123 -34.91 -11.48 -47.39
CA VAL A 123 -33.47 -11.40 -47.65
C VAL A 123 -32.87 -12.78 -47.87
N TYR A 124 -33.26 -13.80 -47.09
CA TYR A 124 -32.69 -15.14 -47.22
C TYR A 124 -33.08 -15.80 -48.55
N SER A 125 -34.33 -15.62 -48.99
CA SER A 125 -34.75 -16.06 -50.32
C SER A 125 -33.99 -15.34 -51.45
N ALA A 126 -33.72 -14.04 -51.30
CA ALA A 126 -32.98 -13.26 -52.30
C ALA A 126 -31.48 -13.59 -52.35
N VAL A 127 -30.87 -13.92 -51.20
CA VAL A 127 -29.45 -14.29 -51.11
C VAL A 127 -29.22 -15.72 -51.61
N GLY A 128 -30.18 -16.63 -51.41
CA GLY A 128 -30.14 -18.00 -51.91
C GLY A 128 -28.82 -18.72 -51.59
N ASP A 129 -28.18 -19.24 -52.63
CA ASP A 129 -26.96 -20.04 -52.53
C ASP A 129 -25.73 -19.23 -52.04
N HIS A 130 -25.77 -17.89 -52.10
CA HIS A 130 -24.69 -17.05 -51.59
C HIS A 130 -24.60 -17.04 -50.06
N LEU A 131 -25.60 -17.58 -49.33
CA LEU A 131 -25.63 -17.59 -47.88
C LEU A 131 -24.41 -18.30 -47.27
N ALA A 132 -23.93 -19.37 -47.91
CA ALA A 132 -22.71 -20.07 -47.50
C ALA A 132 -21.48 -19.14 -47.57
N GLN A 133 -21.32 -18.42 -48.69
CA GLN A 133 -20.21 -17.48 -48.88
C GLN A 133 -20.25 -16.32 -47.87
N ILE A 134 -21.45 -15.82 -47.52
CA ILE A 134 -21.63 -14.80 -46.48
C ILE A 134 -21.14 -15.33 -45.13
N ASN A 135 -21.53 -16.57 -44.77
CA ASN A 135 -21.13 -17.20 -43.53
C ASN A 135 -19.62 -17.46 -43.48
N ASP A 136 -19.00 -17.86 -44.58
CA ASP A 136 -17.55 -18.06 -44.67
C ASP A 136 -16.79 -16.76 -44.45
N ILE A 137 -17.21 -15.65 -45.07
CA ILE A 137 -16.61 -14.32 -44.85
C ILE A 137 -16.77 -13.89 -43.39
N LYS A 138 -17.95 -14.09 -42.81
CA LYS A 138 -18.21 -13.79 -41.39
C LYS A 138 -17.31 -14.62 -40.47
N LYS A 139 -17.17 -15.92 -40.77
CA LYS A 139 -16.31 -16.85 -40.04
C LYS A 139 -14.85 -16.43 -40.13
N GLU A 140 -14.33 -16.16 -41.31
CA GLU A 140 -12.94 -15.72 -41.52
C GLU A 140 -12.61 -14.47 -40.69
N ILE A 141 -13.50 -13.46 -40.70
CA ILE A 141 -13.30 -12.21 -39.95
C ILE A 141 -13.38 -12.46 -38.44
N ASN A 142 -14.30 -13.33 -37.99
CA ASN A 142 -14.40 -13.73 -36.59
C ASN A 142 -13.16 -14.51 -36.14
N ASP A 143 -12.62 -15.41 -36.96
CA ASP A 143 -11.40 -16.16 -36.64
C ASP A 143 -10.19 -15.23 -36.50
N GLN A 144 -10.10 -14.19 -37.35
CA GLN A 144 -9.10 -13.13 -37.21
C GLN A 144 -9.25 -12.35 -35.89
N LEU A 145 -10.48 -12.05 -35.47
CA LEU A 145 -10.78 -11.41 -34.18
C LEU A 145 -10.36 -12.31 -33.02
N SER A 146 -10.75 -13.59 -33.03
CA SER A 146 -10.39 -14.56 -31.99
C SER A 146 -8.88 -14.79 -31.90
N ASN A 147 -8.15 -14.72 -33.02
CA ASN A 147 -6.69 -14.75 -33.02
C ASN A 147 -6.08 -13.51 -32.34
N LEU A 148 -6.66 -12.32 -32.54
CA LEU A 148 -6.24 -11.10 -31.84
C LEU A 148 -6.50 -11.20 -30.34
N GLU A 149 -7.67 -11.71 -29.93
CA GLU A 149 -8.02 -11.94 -28.51
C GLU A 149 -7.03 -12.91 -27.85
N ARG A 150 -6.68 -14.01 -28.53
CA ARG A 150 -5.66 -14.94 -28.05
C ARG A 150 -4.28 -14.28 -27.90
N LYS A 151 -3.92 -13.38 -28.82
CA LYS A 151 -2.67 -12.60 -28.72
C LYS A 151 -2.71 -11.63 -27.54
N VAL A 152 -3.83 -10.95 -27.28
CA VAL A 152 -4.01 -10.10 -26.08
C VAL A 152 -3.83 -10.93 -24.82
N LYS A 153 -4.53 -12.07 -24.70
CA LYS A 153 -4.39 -12.98 -23.54
C LYS A 153 -2.94 -13.45 -23.32
N LYS A 154 -2.23 -13.82 -24.39
CA LYS A 154 -0.81 -14.19 -24.30
C LYS A 154 0.07 -13.04 -23.76
N TRP A 155 -0.20 -11.80 -24.14
CA TRP A 155 0.55 -10.64 -23.65
C TRP A 155 0.15 -10.23 -22.24
N LEU A 156 -1.11 -10.45 -21.85
CA LEU A 156 -1.56 -10.30 -20.47
C LEU A 156 -0.77 -11.24 -19.54
N ASN A 157 -0.71 -12.52 -19.88
CA ASN A 157 0.07 -13.50 -19.10
C ASN A 157 1.56 -13.15 -19.05
N ARG A 158 2.13 -12.56 -20.13
CA ARG A 158 3.53 -12.10 -20.15
C ARG A 158 3.76 -10.91 -19.23
N ARG A 159 2.81 -9.97 -19.17
CA ARG A 159 2.87 -8.83 -18.23
C ARG A 159 2.82 -9.35 -16.79
N GLU A 160 1.87 -10.23 -16.48
CA GLU A 160 1.73 -10.82 -15.15
C GLU A 160 2.98 -11.59 -14.74
N GLY A 161 3.52 -12.43 -15.65
CA GLY A 161 4.76 -13.16 -15.42
C GLY A 161 6.01 -12.27 -15.26
N ALA A 162 5.99 -11.03 -15.76
CA ALA A 162 7.07 -10.06 -15.57
C ALA A 162 6.91 -9.21 -14.29
N LEU A 163 5.69 -9.06 -13.78
CA LEU A 163 5.39 -8.23 -12.61
C LEU A 163 5.99 -8.79 -11.32
N GLY A 164 5.85 -10.10 -11.09
CA GLY A 164 6.41 -10.76 -9.90
C GLY A 164 7.93 -10.56 -9.77
N PRO A 165 8.73 -10.94 -10.78
CA PRO A 165 10.17 -10.73 -10.78
C PRO A 165 10.59 -9.25 -10.64
N TYR A 166 9.82 -8.32 -11.21
CA TYR A 166 10.08 -6.88 -11.05
C TYR A 166 9.91 -6.44 -9.59
N ARG A 167 8.79 -6.81 -8.94
CA ARG A 167 8.54 -6.47 -7.52
C ARG A 167 9.56 -7.10 -6.58
N GLU A 168 10.01 -8.32 -6.88
CA GLU A 168 11.02 -8.99 -6.07
C GLU A 168 12.40 -8.30 -6.18
N ALA A 169 12.76 -7.81 -7.38
CA ALA A 169 13.95 -7.00 -7.56
C ALA A 169 13.87 -5.65 -6.82
N GLU A 170 12.69 -5.01 -6.74
CA GLU A 170 12.48 -3.80 -5.93
C GLU A 170 12.71 -4.07 -4.44
N LYS A 171 12.15 -5.16 -3.90
CA LYS A 171 12.37 -5.58 -2.51
C LYS A 171 13.85 -5.85 -2.24
N THR A 172 14.51 -6.58 -3.14
CA THR A 172 15.94 -6.90 -3.02
C THR A 172 16.78 -5.63 -2.99
N LEU A 173 16.55 -4.67 -3.91
CA LEU A 173 17.26 -3.40 -3.91
C LEU A 173 17.05 -2.63 -2.59
N LYS A 174 15.82 -2.59 -2.07
CA LYS A 174 15.51 -1.93 -0.80
C LYS A 174 16.27 -2.57 0.36
N GLN A 175 16.26 -3.90 0.45
CA GLN A 175 17.00 -4.64 1.48
C GLN A 175 18.51 -4.35 1.41
N LYS A 176 19.12 -4.44 0.23
CA LYS A 176 20.56 -4.16 0.04
C LYS A 176 20.92 -2.71 0.37
N THR A 177 20.06 -1.77 -0.01
CA THR A 177 20.24 -0.35 0.33
C THR A 177 20.20 -0.11 1.83
N ASN A 178 19.26 -0.77 2.54
CA ASN A 178 19.19 -0.69 4.00
C ASN A 178 20.43 -1.27 4.67
N SER A 179 20.95 -2.41 4.19
CA SER A 179 22.20 -2.98 4.69
C SER A 179 23.39 -2.04 4.50
N LEU A 180 23.52 -1.41 3.32
CA LEU A 180 24.58 -0.41 3.08
C LEU A 180 24.43 0.81 4.01
N ASN A 181 23.22 1.29 4.22
CA ASN A 181 22.96 2.44 5.11
C ASN A 181 23.27 2.09 6.56
N ALA A 182 22.95 0.88 7.02
CA ALA A 182 23.33 0.41 8.35
C ALA A 182 24.86 0.41 8.54
N LEU A 183 25.62 -0.05 7.53
CA LEU A 183 27.08 0.00 7.56
C LEU A 183 27.62 1.45 7.58
N LYS A 184 27.01 2.36 6.81
CA LYS A 184 27.39 3.79 6.82
C LYS A 184 27.15 4.46 8.17
N SER A 185 26.09 4.07 8.87
CA SER A 185 25.74 4.61 10.19
C SER A 185 26.47 3.93 11.35
N ARG A 186 27.18 2.81 11.10
CA ARG A 186 27.83 1.99 12.13
C ARG A 186 28.76 2.77 13.04
N GLN A 187 29.60 3.65 12.48
CA GLN A 187 30.51 4.49 13.26
C GLN A 187 29.73 5.36 14.27
N LYS A 188 28.69 6.06 13.79
CA LYS A 188 27.87 6.90 14.64
C LYS A 188 27.17 6.09 15.74
N THR A 189 26.64 4.91 15.39
CA THR A 189 26.04 4.00 16.38
C THR A 189 27.05 3.58 17.45
N VAL A 190 28.29 3.25 17.07
CA VAL A 190 29.35 2.93 18.04
C VAL A 190 29.68 4.14 18.92
N GLU A 191 29.83 5.34 18.34
CA GLU A 191 30.11 6.57 19.10
C GLU A 191 29.00 6.92 20.09
N ASP A 192 27.74 6.80 19.68
CA ASP A 192 26.58 7.06 20.52
C ASP A 192 26.48 6.02 21.66
N ASN A 193 26.72 4.75 21.36
CA ASN A 193 26.75 3.70 22.38
C ASN A 193 27.90 3.88 23.39
N LEU A 194 29.11 4.25 22.93
CA LEU A 194 30.25 4.50 23.81
C LEU A 194 29.97 5.66 24.78
N LYS A 195 29.32 6.73 24.30
CA LYS A 195 28.88 7.83 25.18
C LYS A 195 27.83 7.37 26.19
N ALA A 196 26.88 6.53 25.78
CA ALA A 196 25.88 5.97 26.69
C ALA A 196 26.52 5.06 27.75
N LEU A 197 27.52 4.24 27.39
CA LEU A 197 28.31 3.45 28.35
C LEU A 197 29.09 4.32 29.32
N GLU A 198 29.71 5.42 28.86
CA GLU A 198 30.38 6.40 29.71
C GLU A 198 29.41 7.03 30.73
N ASN A 199 28.17 7.32 30.31
CA ASN A 199 27.15 7.86 31.18
C ASN A 199 26.65 6.82 32.19
N LEU A 200 26.39 5.58 31.77
CA LEU A 200 26.02 4.49 32.67
C LEU A 200 27.10 4.24 33.72
N LYS A 201 28.38 4.28 33.33
CA LYS A 201 29.50 4.20 34.27
C LYS A 201 29.42 5.30 35.34
N LYS A 202 29.22 6.56 34.93
CA LYS A 202 29.08 7.68 35.89
C LYS A 202 27.88 7.52 36.82
N SER A 203 26.77 7.01 36.32
CA SER A 203 25.59 6.70 37.14
C SER A 203 25.89 5.60 38.16
N ILE A 204 26.53 4.51 37.73
CA ILE A 204 26.98 3.42 38.62
C ILE A 204 27.90 3.96 39.71
N ASP A 205 28.93 4.73 39.34
CA ASP A 205 29.89 5.33 40.28
C ASP A 205 29.20 6.26 41.30
N LYS A 206 28.10 6.93 40.90
CA LYS A 206 27.31 7.78 41.78
C LYS A 206 26.45 6.96 42.75
N GLU A 207 25.70 5.99 42.24
CA GLU A 207 24.85 5.12 43.07
C GLU A 207 25.68 4.26 44.05
N GLU A 208 26.95 3.98 43.70
CA GLU A 208 27.93 3.39 44.62
C GLU A 208 28.22 4.30 45.82
N GLN A 209 28.42 5.61 45.60
CA GLN A 209 28.63 6.60 46.67
C GLN A 209 27.41 6.73 47.60
N ASP A 210 26.21 6.61 47.02
CA ASP A 210 24.93 6.66 47.74
C ASP A 210 24.51 5.30 48.33
N ASN A 211 25.33 4.25 48.16
CA ASN A 211 25.13 2.88 48.63
C ASN A 211 23.80 2.23 48.15
N GLN A 212 23.35 2.60 46.94
CA GLN A 212 22.10 2.11 46.32
C GLN A 212 22.36 0.83 45.49
N ILE A 213 22.67 -0.28 46.16
CA ILE A 213 23.14 -1.53 45.53
C ILE A 213 22.15 -2.11 44.51
N LEU A 214 20.84 -2.03 44.76
CA LEU A 214 19.82 -2.55 43.84
C LEU A 214 19.81 -1.78 42.51
N ILE A 215 19.85 -0.45 42.57
CA ILE A 215 19.92 0.43 41.39
C ILE A 215 21.22 0.15 40.62
N MET A 216 22.34 0.02 41.33
CA MET A 216 23.63 -0.33 40.73
C MET A 216 23.57 -1.68 39.98
N GLY A 217 22.89 -2.68 40.55
CA GLY A 217 22.67 -3.98 39.92
C GLY A 217 21.92 -3.88 38.59
N PHE A 218 20.85 -3.09 38.53
CA PHE A 218 20.10 -2.83 37.30
C PHE A 218 20.95 -2.07 36.26
N LEU A 219 21.61 -0.98 36.66
CA LEU A 219 22.46 -0.19 35.74
C LEU A 219 23.62 -1.02 35.17
N MET A 220 24.17 -1.94 35.96
CA MET A 220 25.22 -2.85 35.49
C MET A 220 24.69 -3.85 34.46
N GLN A 221 23.43 -4.31 34.58
CA GLN A 221 22.80 -5.14 33.56
C GLN A 221 22.60 -4.38 32.25
N GLU A 222 22.09 -3.14 32.31
CA GLU A 222 21.95 -2.25 31.15
C GLU A 222 23.32 -1.98 30.49
N PHE A 223 24.35 -1.73 31.31
CA PHE A 223 25.73 -1.55 30.86
C PHE A 223 26.23 -2.78 30.12
N GLU A 224 26.06 -3.97 30.69
CA GLU A 224 26.53 -5.22 30.08
C GLU A 224 25.79 -5.50 28.75
N GLN A 225 24.47 -5.32 28.70
CA GLN A 225 23.69 -5.47 27.48
C GLN A 225 24.18 -4.54 26.36
N LEU A 226 24.34 -3.24 26.66
CA LEU A 226 24.82 -2.26 25.70
C LEU A 226 26.28 -2.50 25.32
N PHE A 227 27.12 -2.93 26.27
CA PHE A 227 28.52 -3.24 26.05
C PHE A 227 28.65 -4.41 25.06
N GLN A 228 27.90 -5.50 25.25
CA GLN A 228 27.92 -6.64 24.33
C GLN A 228 27.39 -6.25 22.94
N ALA A 229 26.32 -5.48 22.85
CA ALA A 229 25.81 -4.96 21.58
C ALA A 229 26.85 -4.09 20.85
N THR A 230 27.57 -3.23 21.57
CA THR A 230 28.59 -2.33 21.02
C THR A 230 29.84 -3.08 20.61
N LYS A 231 30.28 -4.04 21.42
CA LYS A 231 31.45 -4.88 21.16
C LYS A 231 31.36 -5.58 19.80
N GLY A 232 30.18 -6.11 19.45
CA GLY A 232 29.96 -6.72 18.13
C GLY A 232 29.98 -5.73 16.95
N LEU A 233 29.81 -4.44 17.21
CA LEU A 233 29.83 -3.39 16.18
C LEU A 233 31.24 -2.83 15.93
N ILE A 234 32.18 -2.99 16.86
CA ILE A 234 33.56 -2.50 16.69
C ILE A 234 34.35 -3.47 15.83
N ILE A 235 34.78 -3.01 14.65
CA ILE A 235 35.59 -3.77 13.70
C ILE A 235 36.77 -2.95 13.20
N GLU A 236 37.77 -3.62 12.61
CA GLU A 236 38.92 -2.92 12.05
C GLU A 236 38.54 -2.08 10.83
N LYS A 237 39.27 -0.97 10.62
CA LYS A 237 39.09 -0.09 9.45
C LYS A 237 39.11 -0.85 8.11
N LYS A 238 40.01 -1.82 7.98
CA LYS A 238 40.15 -2.62 6.75
C LYS A 238 38.91 -3.48 6.53
N GLU A 239 38.37 -4.07 7.58
CA GLU A 239 37.15 -4.88 7.55
C GLU A 239 35.93 -4.03 7.18
N LEU A 240 35.74 -2.87 7.84
CA LEU A 240 34.63 -1.96 7.52
C LEU A 240 34.69 -1.49 6.06
N LYS A 241 35.88 -1.17 5.55
CA LYS A 241 36.07 -0.81 4.13
C LYS A 241 35.64 -1.96 3.22
N ASN A 242 36.02 -3.19 3.52
CA ASN A 242 35.66 -4.36 2.72
C ASN A 242 34.14 -4.61 2.74
N GLU A 243 33.50 -4.50 3.91
CA GLU A 243 32.05 -4.62 4.05
C GLU A 243 31.31 -3.55 3.24
N LEU A 244 31.74 -2.29 3.33
CA LEU A 244 31.15 -1.18 2.58
C LEU A 244 31.28 -1.37 1.06
N VAL A 245 32.46 -1.79 0.58
CA VAL A 245 32.68 -2.07 -0.84
C VAL A 245 31.79 -3.21 -1.32
N LYS A 246 31.72 -4.30 -0.55
CA LYS A 246 30.85 -5.45 -0.86
C LYS A 246 29.38 -5.04 -0.90
N ALA A 247 28.88 -4.35 0.13
CA ALA A 247 27.50 -3.91 0.19
C ALA A 247 27.14 -2.92 -0.94
N TRP A 248 28.06 -2.03 -1.31
CA TRP A 248 27.89 -1.14 -2.45
C TRP A 248 27.79 -1.92 -3.78
N GLN A 249 28.64 -2.94 -3.96
CA GLN A 249 28.58 -3.81 -5.14
C GLN A 249 27.23 -4.55 -5.20
N GLU A 250 26.76 -5.10 -4.08
CA GLU A 250 25.45 -5.76 -4.02
C GLU A 250 24.28 -4.81 -4.38
N VAL A 251 24.33 -3.54 -3.94
CA VAL A 251 23.35 -2.51 -4.34
C VAL A 251 23.44 -2.20 -5.83
N SER A 252 24.64 -2.11 -6.39
CA SER A 252 24.88 -1.87 -7.82
C SER A 252 24.32 -3.01 -8.69
N ASP A 253 24.59 -4.25 -8.29
CA ASP A 253 24.11 -5.46 -8.97
C ASP A 253 22.57 -5.54 -8.88
N ALA A 254 21.99 -5.31 -7.71
CA ALA A 254 20.53 -5.28 -7.51
C ALA A 254 19.86 -4.16 -8.33
N THR A 255 20.51 -3.00 -8.46
CA THR A 255 20.02 -1.89 -9.30
C THR A 255 20.01 -2.29 -10.78
N THR A 256 21.05 -3.00 -11.23
CA THR A 256 21.15 -3.49 -12.61
C THR A 256 20.09 -4.54 -12.90
N ASP A 257 19.87 -5.50 -12.01
CA ASP A 257 18.80 -6.49 -12.15
C ASP A 257 17.42 -5.81 -12.17
N LEU A 258 17.15 -4.89 -11.24
CA LEU A 258 15.89 -4.13 -11.21
C LEU A 258 15.62 -3.44 -12.55
N ARG A 259 16.62 -2.75 -13.12
CA ARG A 259 16.48 -2.09 -14.44
C ARG A 259 16.15 -3.09 -15.54
N ALA A 260 16.81 -4.24 -15.55
CA ALA A 260 16.54 -5.29 -16.55
C ALA A 260 15.13 -5.87 -16.40
N LYS A 261 14.67 -6.16 -15.18
CA LYS A 261 13.31 -6.67 -14.92
C LYS A 261 12.25 -5.62 -15.23
N LYS A 262 12.48 -4.36 -14.85
CA LYS A 262 11.61 -3.22 -15.20
C LYS A 262 11.44 -3.08 -16.71
N SER A 263 12.54 -3.09 -17.45
CA SER A 263 12.50 -3.02 -18.92
C SER A 263 11.65 -4.14 -19.54
N LYS A 264 11.77 -5.37 -19.02
CA LYS A 264 10.92 -6.51 -19.45
C LYS A 264 9.44 -6.29 -19.14
N HIS A 265 9.12 -5.82 -17.93
CA HIS A 265 7.75 -5.50 -17.54
C HIS A 265 7.16 -4.37 -18.40
N ASP A 266 7.89 -3.27 -18.57
CA ASP A 266 7.44 -2.12 -19.35
C ASP A 266 7.23 -2.47 -20.84
N ASN A 267 8.10 -3.30 -21.41
CA ASN A 267 7.91 -3.83 -22.76
C ASN A 267 6.62 -4.67 -22.85
N ALA A 268 6.39 -5.56 -21.87
CA ALA A 268 5.16 -6.36 -21.85
C ALA A 268 3.89 -5.49 -21.74
N VAL A 269 3.90 -4.46 -20.89
CA VAL A 269 2.81 -3.47 -20.77
C VAL A 269 2.58 -2.74 -22.09
N ALA A 270 3.63 -2.21 -22.70
CA ALA A 270 3.52 -1.48 -23.97
C ALA A 270 2.99 -2.37 -25.10
N LYS A 271 3.45 -3.63 -25.18
CA LYS A 271 2.98 -4.59 -26.18
C LYS A 271 1.53 -5.01 -25.92
N LEU A 272 1.12 -5.21 -24.67
CA LEU A 272 -0.27 -5.49 -24.32
C LEU A 272 -1.19 -4.35 -24.78
N SER A 273 -0.88 -3.12 -24.38
CA SER A 273 -1.67 -1.93 -24.76
C SER A 273 -1.78 -1.78 -26.28
N ALA A 274 -0.69 -2.01 -27.02
CA ALA A 274 -0.72 -1.97 -28.49
C ALA A 274 -1.61 -3.08 -29.09
N LYS A 275 -1.67 -4.26 -28.48
CA LYS A 275 -2.55 -5.36 -28.93
C LYS A 275 -4.01 -5.08 -28.59
N GLU A 276 -4.30 -4.53 -27.42
CA GLU A 276 -5.65 -4.12 -27.02
C GLU A 276 -6.20 -3.05 -27.96
N LYS A 277 -5.43 -1.99 -28.23
CA LYS A 277 -5.82 -0.97 -29.23
C LYS A 277 -6.08 -1.56 -30.61
N LYS A 278 -5.26 -2.53 -31.04
CA LYS A 278 -5.47 -3.21 -32.32
C LYS A 278 -6.72 -4.10 -32.32
N LEU A 279 -7.00 -4.78 -31.21
CA LEU A 279 -8.20 -5.59 -31.04
C LEU A 279 -9.44 -4.69 -31.09
N GLU A 280 -9.44 -3.58 -30.36
CA GLU A 280 -10.57 -2.65 -30.30
C GLU A 280 -10.88 -2.05 -31.67
N LYS A 281 -9.87 -1.49 -32.35
CA LYS A 281 -10.04 -1.00 -33.74
C LYS A 281 -10.56 -2.09 -34.69
N TYR A 282 -10.17 -3.35 -34.46
CA TYR A 282 -10.67 -4.46 -35.27
C TYR A 282 -12.13 -4.80 -34.95
N ARG A 283 -12.57 -4.67 -33.69
CA ARG A 283 -13.97 -4.84 -33.25
C ARG A 283 -14.85 -3.74 -33.83
N GLU A 284 -14.43 -2.48 -33.71
CA GLU A 284 -15.13 -1.32 -34.29
C GLU A 284 -15.32 -1.49 -35.81
N ASN A 285 -14.26 -1.86 -36.51
CA ASN A 285 -14.29 -2.00 -37.98
C ASN A 285 -14.76 -3.39 -38.45
N ARG A 286 -15.22 -4.26 -37.54
CA ARG A 286 -15.59 -5.64 -37.88
C ARG A 286 -16.70 -5.68 -38.91
N ARG A 287 -17.78 -4.92 -38.67
CA ARG A 287 -18.95 -4.88 -39.56
C ARG A 287 -18.57 -4.33 -40.93
N GLU A 288 -17.84 -3.22 -40.97
CA GLU A 288 -17.37 -2.61 -42.22
C GLU A 288 -16.53 -3.60 -43.04
N LYS A 289 -15.56 -4.28 -42.42
CA LYS A 289 -14.75 -5.30 -43.09
C LYS A 289 -15.58 -6.43 -43.70
N ILE A 290 -16.63 -6.88 -43.01
CA ILE A 290 -17.57 -7.88 -43.54
C ILE A 290 -18.26 -7.29 -44.77
N LEU A 291 -18.87 -6.11 -44.64
CA LEU A 291 -19.60 -5.45 -45.73
C LEU A 291 -18.71 -5.21 -46.97
N THR A 292 -17.47 -4.75 -46.79
CA THR A 292 -16.50 -4.55 -47.89
C THR A 292 -16.13 -5.84 -48.61
N LYS A 293 -16.13 -6.99 -47.93
CA LYS A 293 -15.90 -8.29 -48.57
C LYS A 293 -17.16 -8.78 -49.27
N LEU A 294 -18.33 -8.61 -48.63
CA LEU A 294 -19.62 -9.00 -49.20
C LEU A 294 -19.94 -8.22 -50.49
N SER A 295 -19.59 -6.94 -50.58
CA SER A 295 -19.85 -6.12 -51.79
C SER A 295 -19.09 -6.59 -53.03
N LYS A 296 -18.15 -7.54 -52.90
CA LYS A 296 -17.41 -8.15 -53.99
C LYS A 296 -18.05 -9.44 -54.50
N ILE A 297 -19.04 -9.98 -53.80
CA ILE A 297 -19.83 -11.12 -54.27
C ILE A 297 -20.72 -10.60 -55.40
N LYS A 298 -20.61 -11.21 -56.58
CA LYS A 298 -21.58 -10.99 -57.65
C LYS A 298 -22.77 -11.89 -57.38
N ILE A 299 -23.94 -11.26 -57.23
CA ILE A 299 -25.26 -11.91 -57.14
C ILE A 299 -25.89 -11.81 -58.52
#